data_AF-A0A951UZ19-F1
#
_entry.id   AF-A0A951UZ19-F1
#
_cell.length_a   1.000
_cell.length_b   1.000
_cell.length_c   1.000
_cell.angle_alpha   90.00
_cell.angle_beta   90.00
_cell.angle_gamma   90.00
#
_symmetry.space_group_name_H-M   'P 1'
#
loop_
_entity.id
_entity.type
_entity.pdbx_description
1 polymer ?
#
loop_
_entity_poly.entity_id
_entity_poly.type
_entity_poly.pdbx_seq_one_letter_code
_entity_poly.pdbx_strand_id
1 'polypeptide(L)'
;MKKSKMLIASMVLGIIYTLYLVFYFAGAIGGSADAAEAIGASIAATLVIPHMACVAIGAIFSIVAVVTSKPWAGLTSMILYFVSGILFLPYVIFSIVLGVVALCGWLNMKKIIDKQNGAKA
;
A
#
# COMPACT_ATOMS: atom_id res chain seq x y z
N MET A 1 -22.61 4.25 8.50
CA MET A 1 -22.19 4.11 7.08
C MET A 1 -21.71 2.69 6.83
N LYS A 2 -22.23 1.99 5.83
CA LYS A 2 -21.77 0.64 5.48
C LYS A 2 -20.37 0.75 4.87
N LYS A 3 -19.36 0.11 5.46
CA LYS A 3 -17.97 0.16 4.97
C LYS A 3 -17.69 -1.01 4.03
N SER A 4 -16.83 -0.80 3.04
CA SER A 4 -16.42 -1.85 2.09
C SER A 4 -15.46 -2.82 2.78
N LYS A 5 -15.83 -4.11 2.85
CA LYS A 5 -14.97 -5.17 3.43
C LYS A 5 -13.64 -5.30 2.69
N MET A 6 -13.65 -5.12 1.37
CA MET A 6 -12.44 -5.18 0.54
C MET A 6 -11.50 -3.99 0.76
N LEU A 7 -12.03 -2.81 1.09
CA LEU A 7 -11.21 -1.64 1.42
C LEU A 7 -10.50 -1.81 2.78
N ILE A 8 -11.16 -2.47 3.72
CA ILE A 8 -10.53 -2.83 5.00
C ILE A 8 -9.42 -3.87 4.76
N ALA A 9 -9.66 -4.85 3.87
CA ALA A 9 -8.63 -5.82 3.48
C ALA A 9 -7.40 -5.15 2.84
N SER A 10 -7.59 -4.21 1.91
CA SER A 10 -6.46 -3.48 1.30
C SER A 10 -5.68 -2.67 2.34
N MET A 11 -6.36 -2.04 3.29
CA MET A 11 -5.72 -1.32 4.39
C MET A 11 -4.85 -2.25 5.25
N VAL A 12 -5.39 -3.39 5.68
CA VAL A 12 -4.65 -4.35 6.51
C VAL A 12 -3.44 -4.91 5.75
N LEU A 13 -3.63 -5.33 4.50
CA LEU A 13 -2.54 -5.84 3.67
C LEU A 13 -1.46 -4.78 3.43
N GLY A 14 -1.85 -3.52 3.17
CA GLY A 14 -0.91 -2.43 2.96
C GLY A 14 -0.06 -2.14 4.21
N ILE A 15 -0.67 -2.19 5.40
CA ILE A 15 0.04 -2.01 6.68
C ILE A 15 1.03 -3.17 6.90
N ILE A 16 0.56 -4.42 6.75
CA ILE A 16 1.40 -5.60 6.95
C ILE A 16 2.60 -5.57 5.99
N TYR A 17 2.35 -5.24 4.72
CA TYR A 17 3.42 -5.19 3.72
C TYR A 17 4.42 -4.06 4.00
N THR A 18 3.95 -2.90 4.46
CA THR A 18 4.82 -1.80 4.88
C THR A 18 5.73 -2.23 6.03
N LEU A 19 5.17 -2.88 7.06
CA LEU A 19 5.93 -3.38 8.21
C LEU A 19 6.96 -4.44 7.77
N TYR A 20 6.54 -5.38 6.92
CA TYR A 20 7.43 -6.40 6.37
C TYR A 20 8.66 -5.76 5.70
N LEU A 21 8.47 -4.78 4.81
CA LEU A 21 9.57 -4.12 4.12
C LEU A 21 10.53 -3.43 5.10
N VAL A 22 9.99 -2.71 6.09
CA VAL A 22 10.80 -2.01 7.09
C VAL A 22 11.66 -2.98 7.89
N PHE A 23 11.06 -4.06 8.42
CA PHE A 23 11.81 -5.05 9.20
C PHE A 23 12.81 -5.84 8.36
N TYR A 24 12.46 -6.17 7.10
CA TYR A 24 13.34 -6.89 6.20
C TYR A 24 14.62 -6.12 5.91
N PHE A 25 14.49 -4.85 5.47
CA PHE A 25 15.67 -4.04 5.13
C PHE A 25 16.45 -3.56 6.36
N ALA A 26 15.77 -3.27 7.47
CA ALA A 26 16.46 -2.98 8.74
C ALA A 26 17.25 -4.19 9.26
N GLY A 27 16.66 -5.39 9.17
CA GLY A 27 17.32 -6.65 9.54
C GLY A 27 18.51 -6.99 8.64
N ALA A 28 18.40 -6.75 7.34
CA ALA A 28 19.51 -6.98 6.39
C ALA A 28 20.74 -6.11 6.71
N ILE A 29 20.53 -4.83 7.07
CA ILE A 29 21.62 -3.94 7.48
C ILE A 29 22.16 -4.33 8.86
N GLY A 30 21.28 -4.55 9.84
CA GLY A 30 21.68 -4.85 11.21
C GLY A 30 22.30 -6.24 11.43
N GLY A 31 22.07 -7.17 10.51
CA GLY A 31 22.57 -8.54 10.56
C GLY A 31 23.79 -8.83 9.67
N SER A 32 24.40 -7.81 9.06
CA SER A 32 25.58 -7.98 8.20
C SER A 32 26.81 -8.47 8.99
N ALA A 33 27.55 -9.44 8.46
CA ALA A 33 28.70 -10.05 9.16
C ALA A 33 30.01 -9.28 8.97
N ASP A 34 30.14 -8.55 7.86
CA ASP A 34 31.30 -7.71 7.57
C ASP A 34 30.93 -6.37 6.92
N ALA A 35 31.94 -5.52 6.73
CA ALA A 35 31.76 -4.18 6.18
C ALA A 35 31.29 -4.19 4.71
N ALA A 36 31.71 -5.17 3.90
CA ALA A 36 31.31 -5.26 2.51
C ALA A 36 29.83 -5.65 2.38
N GLU A 37 29.37 -6.59 3.19
CA GLU A 37 27.95 -6.96 3.30
C GLU A 37 27.09 -5.77 3.76
N ALA A 38 27.53 -5.03 4.79
CA ALA A 38 26.80 -3.87 5.29
C ALA A 38 26.66 -2.75 4.24
N ILE A 39 27.72 -2.50 3.46
CA ILE A 39 27.68 -1.56 2.35
C ILE A 39 26.73 -2.05 1.25
N GLY A 40 26.80 -3.33 0.87
CA GLY A 40 25.88 -3.91 -0.11
C GLY A 40 24.42 -3.82 0.32
N ALA A 41 24.13 -4.17 1.58
CA ALA A 41 22.79 -4.11 2.16
C ALA A 41 22.23 -2.68 2.21
N SER A 42 23.06 -1.70 2.60
CA SER A 42 22.63 -0.29 2.66
C SER A 42 22.40 0.33 1.28
N ILE A 43 23.18 -0.03 0.26
CA ILE A 43 22.93 0.36 -1.14
C ILE A 43 21.60 -0.24 -1.62
N ALA A 44 21.38 -1.54 -1.39
CA ALA A 44 20.12 -2.20 -1.75
C ALA A 44 18.91 -1.58 -1.03
N ALA A 45 19.05 -1.28 0.27
CA ALA A 45 18.03 -0.59 1.04
C ALA A 45 17.71 0.78 0.45
N THR A 46 18.72 1.57 0.09
CA THR A 46 18.54 2.91 -0.48
C THR A 46 17.79 2.87 -1.82
N LEU A 47 18.09 1.87 -2.67
CA LEU A 47 17.42 1.69 -3.96
C LEU A 47 15.92 1.35 -3.82
N VAL A 48 15.51 0.67 -2.75
CA VAL A 48 14.11 0.29 -2.54
C VAL A 48 13.30 1.37 -1.81
N ILE A 49 13.93 2.38 -1.18
CA ILE A 49 13.25 3.47 -0.48
C ILE A 49 12.11 4.10 -1.28
N PRO A 50 12.26 4.51 -2.57
CA PRO A 50 11.16 5.11 -3.31
C PRO A 50 9.94 4.17 -3.44
N HIS A 51 10.17 2.86 -3.59
CA HIS A 51 9.10 1.85 -3.56
C HIS A 51 8.44 1.78 -2.18
N MET A 52 9.22 1.66 -1.11
CA MET A 52 8.72 1.58 0.28
C MET A 52 7.91 2.81 0.67
N ALA A 53 8.37 4.00 0.29
CA ALA A 53 7.68 5.26 0.54
C ALA A 53 6.30 5.27 -0.14
N CYS A 54 6.20 4.86 -1.40
CA CYS A 54 4.92 4.78 -2.09
C CYS A 54 3.97 3.74 -1.45
N VAL A 55 4.47 2.57 -1.01
CA VAL A 55 3.66 1.59 -0.28
C VAL A 55 3.13 2.18 1.03
N ALA A 56 4.00 2.81 1.81
CA ALA A 56 3.64 3.38 3.12
C ALA A 56 2.61 4.51 2.97
N ILE A 57 2.83 5.44 2.03
CA ILE A 57 1.88 6.51 1.72
C ILE A 57 0.57 5.90 1.20
N GLY A 58 0.61 4.88 0.33
CA GLY A 58 -0.55 4.15 -0.12
C GLY A 58 -1.36 3.50 1.02
N ALA A 59 -0.68 2.94 2.03
CA ALA A 59 -1.29 2.40 3.23
C ALA A 59 -1.96 3.50 4.07
N ILE A 60 -1.32 4.66 4.23
CA ILE A 60 -1.91 5.82 4.90
C ILE A 60 -3.19 6.27 4.18
N PHE A 61 -3.16 6.39 2.85
CA PHE A 61 -4.36 6.74 2.08
C PHE A 61 -5.46 5.67 2.18
N SER A 62 -5.10 4.40 2.27
CA SER A 62 -6.07 3.33 2.54
C SER A 62 -6.75 3.49 3.91
N ILE A 63 -5.99 3.86 4.95
CA ILE A 63 -6.54 4.18 6.28
C ILE A 63 -7.48 5.37 6.17
N VAL A 64 -7.06 6.45 5.52
CA VAL A 64 -7.87 7.67 5.32
C VAL A 64 -9.16 7.32 4.56
N ALA A 65 -9.10 6.47 3.53
CA ALA A 65 -10.26 6.03 2.77
C ALA A 65 -11.25 5.24 3.65
N VAL A 66 -10.75 4.31 4.47
CA VAL A 66 -11.57 3.53 5.41
C VAL A 66 -12.23 4.43 6.46
N VAL A 67 -11.48 5.35 7.08
CA VAL A 67 -11.98 6.22 8.15
C VAL A 67 -12.98 7.23 7.58
N THR A 68 -12.57 8.00 6.57
CA THR A 68 -13.35 9.13 6.06
C THR A 68 -14.48 8.72 5.12
N SER A 69 -14.49 7.48 4.61
CA SER A 69 -15.43 7.05 3.58
C SER A 69 -15.44 7.97 2.33
N LYS A 70 -14.32 8.62 2.01
CA LYS A 70 -14.19 9.42 0.78
C LYS A 70 -13.53 8.63 -0.37
N PRO A 71 -14.14 8.58 -1.56
CA PRO A 71 -13.66 7.75 -2.67
C PRO A 71 -12.34 8.23 -3.27
N TRP A 72 -12.02 9.53 -3.20
CA TRP A 72 -10.75 10.06 -3.72
C TRP A 72 -9.53 9.45 -3.02
N ALA A 73 -9.60 9.24 -1.69
CA ALA A 73 -8.51 8.64 -0.93
C ALA A 73 -8.27 7.17 -1.34
N GLY A 74 -9.35 6.42 -1.63
CA GLY A 74 -9.24 5.05 -2.13
C GLY A 74 -8.55 5.00 -3.50
N LEU A 75 -8.88 5.93 -4.40
CA LEU A 75 -8.24 6.03 -5.71
C LEU A 75 -6.74 6.34 -5.58
N THR A 76 -6.37 7.29 -4.72
CA THR A 76 -4.96 7.64 -4.47
C THR A 76 -4.17 6.45 -3.94
N SER A 77 -4.71 5.70 -2.96
CA SER A 77 -4.03 4.51 -2.43
C SER A 77 -3.74 3.45 -3.51
N MET A 78 -4.72 3.17 -4.37
CA MET A 78 -4.59 2.24 -5.48
C MET A 78 -3.49 2.68 -6.46
N ILE A 79 -3.49 3.94 -6.88
CA ILE A 79 -2.46 4.47 -7.80
C ILE A 79 -1.08 4.35 -7.18
N LEU A 80 -0.93 4.72 -5.90
CA LEU A 80 0.36 4.64 -5.21
C LEU A 80 0.89 3.21 -5.09
N TYR A 81 0.02 2.20 -4.94
CA TYR A 81 0.44 0.81 -4.97
C TYR A 81 0.94 0.39 -6.36
N PHE A 82 0.29 0.82 -7.45
CA PHE A 82 0.80 0.55 -8.79
C PHE A 82 2.12 1.27 -9.10
N VAL A 83 2.22 2.56 -8.74
CA VAL A 83 3.45 3.35 -8.90
C VAL A 83 4.61 2.72 -8.11
N SER A 84 4.34 2.28 -6.89
CA SER A 84 5.30 1.51 -6.08
C SER A 84 5.85 0.30 -6.86
N GLY A 85 4.99 -0.47 -7.52
CA GLY A 85 5.43 -1.63 -8.31
C GLY A 85 6.35 -1.27 -9.48
N ILE A 86 6.14 -0.10 -10.10
CA ILE A 86 6.98 0.41 -11.20
C ILE A 86 8.35 0.88 -10.67
N LEU A 87 8.36 1.54 -9.51
CA LEU A 87 9.60 2.06 -8.91
C LEU A 87 10.59 0.96 -8.51
N PHE A 88 10.11 -0.28 -8.31
CA PHE A 88 10.98 -1.40 -8.00
C PHE A 88 10.38 -2.72 -8.49
N LEU A 89 10.76 -3.09 -9.72
CA LEU A 89 10.24 -4.27 -10.43
C LEU A 89 10.36 -5.61 -9.67
N PRO A 90 11.43 -5.89 -8.89
CA PRO A 90 11.51 -7.15 -8.15
C PRO A 90 10.34 -7.39 -7.17
N TYR A 91 9.73 -6.33 -6.65
CA TYR A 91 8.58 -6.42 -5.72
C TYR A 91 7.23 -6.14 -6.40
N VAL A 92 7.18 -6.09 -7.74
CA VAL A 92 5.97 -5.70 -8.49
C VAL A 92 4.75 -6.59 -8.21
N ILE A 93 4.97 -7.88 -7.95
CA ILE A 93 3.88 -8.85 -7.72
C ILE A 93 3.06 -8.45 -6.48
N PHE A 94 3.73 -8.10 -5.39
CA PHE A 94 3.07 -7.66 -4.15
C PHE A 94 2.31 -6.35 -4.34
N SER A 95 2.93 -5.40 -5.05
CA SER A 95 2.33 -4.11 -5.39
C SER A 95 1.09 -4.24 -6.28
N ILE A 96 1.10 -5.16 -7.26
CA ILE A 96 -0.06 -5.43 -8.12
C ILE A 96 -1.20 -6.02 -7.31
N VAL A 97 -0.93 -7.04 -6.47
CA VAL A 97 -1.97 -7.66 -5.63
C VAL A 97 -2.61 -6.60 -4.72
N LEU A 98 -1.81 -5.76 -4.07
CA LEU A 98 -2.29 -4.64 -3.26
C LEU A 98 -3.12 -3.64 -4.08
N GLY A 99 -2.62 -3.26 -5.26
CA GLY A 99 -3.31 -2.35 -6.18
C GLY A 99 -4.68 -2.89 -6.62
N VAL A 100 -4.78 -4.18 -6.96
CA VAL A 100 -6.03 -4.81 -7.37
C VAL A 100 -7.02 -4.91 -6.21
N VAL A 101 -6.58 -5.29 -5.01
CA VAL A 101 -7.46 -5.35 -3.83
C VAL A 101 -7.95 -3.94 -3.48
N ALA A 102 -7.09 -2.91 -3.56
CA ALA A 102 -7.46 -1.52 -3.35
C ALA A 102 -8.45 -1.01 -4.43
N LEU A 103 -8.25 -1.37 -5.70
CA LEU A 103 -9.17 -1.07 -6.80
C LEU A 103 -10.56 -1.66 -6.53
N CYS A 104 -10.64 -2.95 -6.18
CA CYS A 104 -11.90 -3.59 -5.84
C CYS A 104 -12.53 -2.96 -4.59
N GLY A 105 -11.71 -2.59 -3.59
CA GLY A 105 -12.14 -1.85 -2.39
C GLY A 105 -12.81 -0.53 -2.74
N TRP A 106 -12.19 0.25 -3.62
CA TRP A 106 -12.67 1.53 -4.12
C TRP A 106 -13.95 1.40 -4.95
N LEU A 107 -14.02 0.45 -5.87
CA LEU A 107 -15.21 0.21 -6.69
C LEU A 107 -16.43 -0.15 -5.82
N ASN A 108 -16.26 -1.01 -4.82
CA ASN A 108 -17.32 -1.35 -3.88
C ASN A 108 -17.77 -0.15 -3.04
N MET A 109 -16.82 0.68 -2.60
CA MET A 109 -17.10 1.90 -1.87
C MET A 109 -17.91 2.90 -2.69
N LYS A 110 -17.52 3.14 -3.95
CA LYS A 110 -18.26 4.00 -4.87
C LYS A 110 -19.71 3.51 -5.07
N LYS A 111 -19.91 2.21 -5.30
CA LYS A 111 -21.24 1.59 -5.39
C LYS A 111 -22.10 1.80 -4.13
N ILE A 112 -21.51 1.73 -2.94
CA ILE A 112 -22.24 1.97 -1.68
C ILE A 112 -22.68 3.43 -1.59
N ILE A 113 -21.80 4.36 -1.93
CA ILE A 113 -22.10 5.81 -1.89
C ILE A 113 -23.21 6.15 -2.89
N ASP A 114 -23.13 5.65 -4.12
CA ASP A 114 -24.14 5.91 -5.16
C ASP A 114 -25.54 5.41 -4.75
N LYS A 115 -25.62 4.20 -4.15
CA LYS A 115 -26.88 3.68 -3.59
C LYS A 115 -27.42 4.54 -2.45
N GLN A 116 -26.56 5.07 -1.59
CA GLN A 116 -26.99 5.94 -0.50
C GLN A 116 -27.50 7.29 -0.99
N ASN A 117 -26.95 7.82 -2.08
CA ASN A 117 -27.40 9.07 -2.68
C ASN A 117 -28.71 8.89 -3.46
N GLY A 118 -28.87 7.78 -4.20
CA GLY A 118 -30.11 7.47 -4.92
C GLY A 118 -31.30 7.11 -4.01
N ALA A 119 -31.04 6.60 -2.80
CA ALA A 119 -32.10 6.35 -1.80
C ALA A 119 -32.53 7.61 -1.03
N LYS A 120 -31.87 8.75 -1.26
CA LYS A 120 -32.18 10.04 -0.65
C LYS A 120 -32.90 11.01 -1.61
N ALA A 121 -33.10 10.60 -2.86
CA ALA A 121 -33.89 11.29 -3.87
C ALA A 121 -35.30 10.69 -3.92
#